data_AF-A0AAV9S739-F1
#
_entry.id   AF-A0AAV9S739-F1
#
_cell.length_a   1.000
_cell.length_b   1.000
_cell.length_c   1.000
_cell.angle_alpha   90.00
_cell.angle_beta   90.00
_cell.angle_gamma   90.00
#
_symmetry.space_group_name_H-M   'P 1'
#
loop_
_entity.id
_entity.type
_entity.pdbx_description
1 polymer ?
#
loop_
_entity_poly.entity_id
_entity_poly.type
_entity_poly.pdbx_seq_one_letter_code
_entity_poly.pdbx_strand_id
1 'polypeptide(L)'
;MSGDPDVLEYYKNDHSKKPIRVIDLHCCEQVDAGLTFKRKEFQDSFVFDIKTSDRTFYLVAETEEEMNKWVRSICQLCGFNQSEDTH
;
A
#
# COMPACT_ATOMS: atom_id res chain seq x y z
N MET A 1 13.76 4.02 16.72
CA MET A 1 12.80 4.79 15.91
C MET A 1 11.42 4.44 16.43
N SER A 2 10.72 5.40 17.01
CA SER A 2 9.36 5.22 17.52
C SER A 2 8.42 5.80 16.48
N GLY A 3 8.27 5.10 15.36
CA GLY A 3 7.15 5.34 14.45
C GLY A 3 5.91 4.67 15.03
N ASP A 4 4.75 5.29 14.84
CA ASP A 4 3.47 4.65 15.13
C ASP A 4 3.33 3.43 14.18
N PRO A 5 3.15 2.19 14.70
CA PRO A 5 3.06 1.00 13.85
C PRO A 5 1.83 1.02 12.94
N ASP A 6 0.85 1.87 13.22
CA ASP A 6 -0.43 1.91 12.53
C ASP A 6 -0.48 2.96 11.41
N VAL A 7 0.67 3.57 11.07
CA VAL A 7 0.75 4.53 9.97
C VAL A 7 1.82 4.14 8.95
N LEU A 8 1.54 4.41 7.68
CA LEU A 8 2.48 4.27 6.59
C LEU A 8 2.98 5.64 6.14
N GLU A 9 4.26 5.88 6.36
CA GLU A 9 4.91 7.15 6.03
C GLU A 9 5.83 6.98 4.83
N TYR A 10 5.76 7.92 3.88
CA TYR A 10 6.75 7.98 2.80
C TYR A 10 7.43 9.34 2.75
N TYR A 11 8.72 9.29 2.45
CA TYR A 11 9.65 10.40 2.51
C TYR A 11 10.23 10.66 1.12
N LYS A 12 10.73 11.87 0.90
CA LYS A 12 11.39 12.19 -0.38
C LYS A 12 12.66 11.35 -0.60
N ASN A 13 13.35 11.05 0.49
CA ASN A 13 14.56 10.24 0.57
C ASN A 13 14.84 9.91 2.05
N ASP A 14 15.79 9.02 2.29
CA ASP A 14 16.13 8.52 3.62
C ASP A 14 16.67 9.60 4.57
N HIS A 15 17.12 10.74 4.05
CA HIS A 15 17.66 11.85 4.85
C HIS A 15 16.57 12.85 5.27
N SER A 16 15.36 12.70 4.73
CA SER A 16 14.26 13.61 5.01
C SER A 16 13.68 13.37 6.40
N LYS A 17 13.61 14.42 7.22
CA LYS A 17 13.06 14.34 8.59
C LYS A 17 11.54 14.49 8.67
N LYS A 18 10.90 14.90 7.58
CA LYS A 18 9.44 15.08 7.51
C LYS A 18 8.89 14.20 6.41
N PRO A 19 7.83 13.41 6.69
CA PRO A 19 7.18 12.62 5.66
C PRO A 19 6.52 13.57 4.65
N ILE A 20 6.50 13.15 3.39
CA ILE A 20 5.68 13.80 2.36
C ILE A 20 4.21 13.61 2.70
N ARG A 21 3.88 12.40 3.18
CA ARG A 21 2.55 12.08 3.67
C ARG A 21 2.61 10.91 4.64
N VAL A 22 1.66 10.93 5.55
CA VAL A 22 1.33 9.86 6.49
C VAL A 22 -0.02 9.30 6.05
N ILE A 23 -0.10 7.99 5.87
CA ILE A 23 -1.33 7.26 5.58
C ILE A 23 -1.72 6.54 6.86
N ASP A 24 -2.85 6.92 7.43
CA ASP A 24 -3.40 6.27 8.61
C ASP A 24 -4.04 4.93 8.22
N LEU A 25 -3.46 3.82 8.70
CA LEU A 25 -3.95 2.49 8.39
C LEU A 25 -5.17 2.10 9.23
N HIS A 26 -5.49 2.79 10.33
CA HIS A 26 -6.76 2.59 11.05
C HIS A 26 -7.97 2.99 10.21
N CYS A 27 -7.81 3.95 9.31
CA CYS A 27 -8.84 4.36 8.36
C CYS A 27 -8.78 3.59 7.03
N CYS A 28 -7.95 2.54 6.94
CA CYS A 28 -7.89 1.69 5.77
C CYS A 28 -9.18 0.89 5.67
N GLU A 29 -9.82 0.93 4.50
CA GLU A 29 -11.06 0.22 4.21
C GLU A 29 -10.79 -1.01 3.31
N GLN A 30 -9.77 -0.92 2.46
CA GLN A 30 -9.44 -1.94 1.47
C GLN A 30 -7.98 -1.80 1.01
N VAL A 31 -7.38 -2.94 0.63
CA VAL A 31 -6.06 -3.04 -0.01
C VAL A 31 -6.13 -4.13 -1.08
N ASP A 32 -5.87 -3.79 -2.33
CA ASP A 32 -5.85 -4.73 -3.45
C ASP A 32 -4.44 -4.87 -4.04
N ALA A 33 -4.08 -6.09 -4.44
CA ALA A 33 -2.83 -6.41 -5.12
C ALA A 33 -3.05 -6.62 -6.62
N GLY A 34 -2.01 -6.40 -7.43
CA GLY A 34 -2.01 -6.78 -8.85
C GLY A 34 -2.92 -5.91 -9.71
N LEU A 35 -3.09 -4.64 -9.34
CA LEU A 35 -3.91 -3.71 -10.10
C LEU A 35 -3.30 -3.44 -11.49
N THR A 36 -4.09 -3.66 -12.53
CA THR A 36 -3.66 -3.42 -13.91
C THR A 36 -4.17 -2.07 -14.41
N PHE A 37 -3.25 -1.21 -14.87
CA PHE A 37 -3.60 0.09 -15.45
C PHE A 37 -3.44 0.08 -16.97
N LYS A 38 -4.34 0.76 -17.68
CA LYS A 38 -4.25 0.89 -19.15
C LYS A 38 -3.05 1.73 -19.61
N ARG A 39 -2.44 2.52 -18.72
CA ARG A 39 -1.29 3.37 -19.05
C ARG A 39 -0.03 2.52 -19.19
N LYS A 40 0.71 2.73 -20.29
CA LYS A 40 1.93 1.97 -20.62
C LYS A 40 2.99 1.98 -19.53
N GLU A 41 3.09 3.06 -18.75
CA GLU A 41 4.07 3.18 -17.66
C GLU A 41 3.82 2.20 -16.49
N PHE A 42 2.63 1.60 -16.40
CA PHE A 42 2.21 0.71 -15.31
C PHE A 42 1.77 -0.69 -15.79
N GLN A 43 1.94 -1.03 -17.08
CA GLN A 43 1.42 -2.29 -17.63
C GLN A 43 2.16 -3.54 -17.13
N ASP A 44 3.43 -3.40 -16.76
CA ASP A 44 4.27 -4.47 -16.20
C ASP A 44 4.75 -4.13 -14.78
N SER A 45 3.98 -3.30 -14.08
CA SER A 45 4.30 -2.84 -12.72
C SER A 45 3.52 -3.62 -11.69
N PHE A 46 4.15 -3.85 -10.52
CA PHE A 46 3.52 -4.51 -9.40
C PHE A 46 2.80 -3.47 -8.54
N VAL A 47 1.59 -3.11 -8.97
CA VAL A 47 0.80 -2.04 -8.36
C VAL A 47 -0.17 -2.61 -7.32
N PHE A 48 -0.22 -1.98 -6.16
CA PHE A 48 -1.22 -2.21 -5.14
C PHE A 48 -1.85 -0.88 -4.72
N ASP A 49 -3.05 -0.92 -4.17
CA ASP A 49 -3.69 0.26 -3.61
C ASP A 49 -3.94 0.16 -2.10
N ILE A 50 -4.05 1.32 -1.48
CA ILE A 50 -4.50 1.47 -0.10
C ILE A 50 -5.66 2.46 -0.16
N LYS A 51 -6.88 1.96 0.05
CA LYS A 51 -8.07 2.79 0.09
C LYS A 51 -8.37 3.16 1.54
N THR A 52 -8.31 4.46 1.83
CA THR A 52 -8.82 5.02 3.08
C THR A 52 -10.13 5.76 2.84
N SER A 53 -10.83 6.12 3.92
CA SER A 53 -12.11 6.83 3.84
C SER A 53 -12.08 8.16 3.06
N ASP A 54 -10.93 8.83 2.97
CA ASP A 54 -10.77 10.08 2.21
C ASP A 54 -10.16 9.86 0.81
N ARG A 55 -9.32 8.84 0.64
CA ARG A 55 -8.47 8.74 -0.55
C ARG A 55 -7.99 7.31 -0.83
N THR A 56 -7.90 6.98 -2.11
CA THR A 56 -7.15 5.81 -2.58
C THR A 56 -5.72 6.21 -2.98
N PHE A 57 -4.74 5.48 -2.45
CA PHE A 57 -3.33 5.59 -2.76
C PHE A 57 -2.92 4.44 -3.65
N TYR A 58 -2.23 4.73 -4.76
CA TYR A 58 -1.66 3.70 -5.62
C TYR A 58 -0.14 3.70 -5.46
N LEU A 59 0.43 2.54 -5.13
CA LEU A 59 1.85 2.35 -4.91
C LEU A 59 2.38 1.27 -5.85
N VAL A 60 3.61 1.46 -6.30
CA VAL A 60 4.28 0.54 -7.23
C VAL A 60 5.49 -0.06 -6.53
N ALA A 61 5.59 -1.38 -6.53
CA ALA A 61 6.77 -2.11 -6.09
C ALA A 61 7.66 -2.51 -7.30
N GLU A 62 8.93 -2.75 -7.03
CA GLU A 62 9.87 -3.23 -8.06
C GLU A 62 9.63 -4.70 -8.41
N THR A 63 9.14 -5.48 -7.44
CA THR A 63 8.89 -6.92 -7.59
C THR A 63 7.51 -7.32 -7.07
N GLU A 64 6.99 -8.44 -7.60
CA GLU A 64 5.73 -9.03 -7.13
C GLU A 64 5.81 -9.45 -5.66
N GLU A 65 6.95 -9.97 -5.24
CA GLU A 65 7.19 -10.40 -3.86
C GLU A 65 7.11 -9.22 -2.89
N GLU A 66 7.71 -8.08 -3.24
CA GLU A 66 7.61 -6.86 -2.43
C GLU A 66 6.18 -6.34 -2.35
N MET A 67 5.46 -6.29 -3.47
CA MET A 67 4.03 -5.93 -3.48
C MET A 67 3.23 -6.83 -2.53
N ASN A 68 3.39 -8.14 -2.68
CA ASN A 68 2.69 -9.12 -1.85
C ASN A 68 3.06 -8.99 -0.36
N LYS A 69 4.33 -8.67 -0.06
CA LYS A 69 4.79 -8.41 1.30
C LYS A 69 4.13 -7.16 1.89
N TRP A 70 4.06 -6.07 1.12
CA TRP A 70 3.39 -4.83 1.53
C TRP A 70 1.91 -5.08 1.83
N VAL A 71 1.18 -5.66 0.87
CA VAL A 71 -0.25 -5.96 1.00
C VAL A 71 -0.50 -6.86 2.21
N ARG A 72 0.29 -7.93 2.38
CA ARG A 72 0.16 -8.83 3.53
C ARG A 72 0.38 -8.13 4.87
N SER A 73 1.40 -7.29 4.97
CA SER A 73 1.68 -6.53 6.20
C SER A 73 0.55 -5.55 6.51
N ILE A 74 0.01 -4.86 5.52
CA ILE A 74 -1.11 -3.94 5.69
C ILE A 74 -2.38 -4.69 6.09
N CYS A 75 -2.71 -5.81 5.44
CA CYS A 75 -3.84 -6.66 5.83
C CYS A 75 -3.74 -7.13 7.28
N GLN A 76 -2.56 -7.54 7.73
CA GLN A 76 -2.33 -7.98 9.10
C GLN A 76 -2.55 -6.86 10.11
N LEU A 77 -2.11 -5.64 9.82
CA LEU A 77 -2.31 -4.48 10.68
C LEU A 77 -3.78 -4.03 10.72
N CYS A 78 -4.46 -4.03 9.57
CA CYS A 78 -5.86 -3.61 9.46
C CYS A 78 -6.87 -4.69 9.89
N GLY A 79 -6.40 -5.92 10.18
CA GLY A 79 -7.27 -7.05 10.50
C GLY A 79 -8.09 -7.56 9.32
N PHE A 80 -7.63 -7.30 8.09
CA PHE A 80 -8.31 -7.80 6.89
C PHE A 80 -8.07 -9.30 6.71
N ASN A 81 -9.14 -10.01 6.36
CA ASN A 81 -9.04 -11.37 5.88
C ASN A 81 -8.83 -11.35 4.38
N GLN A 82 -7.96 -12.22 3.86
CA GLN A 82 -7.87 -12.44 2.41
C GLN A 82 -9.24 -12.92 1.94
N SER A 83 -9.97 -12.09 1.21
CA SER A 83 -11.11 -12.55 0.43
C SER A 83 -10.56 -13.37 -0.73
N GLU A 84 -10.66 -14.69 -0.61
CA GLU A 84 -10.45 -15.61 -1.73
C GLU A 84 -11.48 -15.26 -2.80
N ASP A 85 -11.07 -14.51 -3.83
CA ASP A 85 -11.85 -14.33 -5.04
C ASP A 85 -11.89 -15.70 -5.74
N THR A 86 -12.87 -16.51 -5.33
CA THR A 86 -13.16 -17.81 -5.95
C THR A 86 -13.96 -17.49 -7.20
N HIS A 87 -13.31 -17.49 -8.37
CA HIS A 87 -13.98 -17.56 -9.67
C HIS A 87 -13.33 -18.62 -10.56
#